data_AF-A0A151SYU8-F1
#
_entry.id   AF-A0A151SYU8-F1
#
_cell.length_a   1.000
_cell.length_b   1.000
_cell.length_c   1.000
_cell.angle_alpha   90.00
_cell.angle_beta   90.00
_cell.angle_gamma   90.00
#
_symmetry.space_group_name_H-M   'P 1'
#
loop_
_entity.id
_entity.type
_entity.pdbx_description
1 polymer ?
#
loop_
_entity_poly.entity_id
_entity_poly.type
_entity_poly.pdbx_seq_one_letter_code
_entity_poly.pdbx_strand_id
1 'polypeptide(L)' 'KVTKGNLVVACGKKRGSLYMVVDEDMVAVSEDANNSSLWHQRLGHMIEKGKKIMASKGKLSNLKHVDIGVCEHCILGK' A
#
# COMPACT_ATOMS: atom_id res chain seq x y z
N LYS A 1 -6.26 -17.25 -14.63
CA LYS A 1 -7.45 -17.13 -15.48
C LYS A 1 -8.64 -17.65 -14.71
N VAL A 2 -9.58 -16.78 -14.38
CA VAL A 2 -10.87 -17.12 -13.76
C VAL A 2 -11.95 -16.83 -14.80
N THR A 3 -12.87 -17.78 -14.97
CA THR A 3 -13.93 -17.72 -16.00
C THR A 3 -15.30 -17.96 -15.39
N LYS A 4 -16.30 -17.22 -15.85
CA LYS A 4 -17.72 -17.46 -15.54
C LYS A 4 -18.42 -17.75 -16.87
N GLY A 5 -18.64 -19.02 -17.17
CA GLY A 5 -19.07 -19.46 -18.51
C GLY A 5 -18.00 -19.11 -19.56
N ASN A 6 -18.42 -18.53 -20.69
CA ASN A 6 -17.52 -18.11 -21.77
C ASN A 6 -16.84 -16.75 -21.53
N LEU A 7 -17.18 -16.05 -20.44
CA LEU A 7 -16.59 -14.75 -20.09
C LEU A 7 -15.37 -14.90 -19.18
N VAL A 8 -14.24 -14.30 -19.58
CA VAL A 8 -13.04 -14.18 -18.74
C VAL A 8 -13.20 -12.98 -17.81
N VAL A 9 -13.29 -13.23 -16.50
CA VAL A 9 -13.50 -12.16 -15.50
C VAL A 9 -12.18 -11.63 -14.92
N ALA A 10 -11.12 -12.45 -14.95
CA ALA A 10 -9.79 -12.03 -14.51
C ALA A 10 -8.71 -12.90 -15.16
N CYS A 11 -7.63 -12.25 -15.62
CA CYS A 11 -6.42 -12.92 -16.08
C CYS A 11 -5.22 -12.44 -15.24
N GLY A 12 -4.31 -13.35 -14.93
CA GLY A 12 -3.19 -13.10 -14.03
C GLY A 12 -2.26 -14.30 -13.99
N LYS A 13 -1.02 -14.08 -13.55
CA LYS A 13 0.03 -15.10 -13.49
C LYS A 13 -0.20 -15.97 -12.26
N LYS A 14 -0.37 -17.29 -12.44
CA LYS A 14 -0.58 -18.22 -11.33
C LYS A 14 0.74 -18.57 -10.64
N ARG A 15 0.79 -18.47 -9.31
CA ARG A 15 1.87 -19.01 -8.47
C ARG A 15 1.27 -19.79 -7.30
N GLY A 16 1.45 -21.10 -7.29
CA GLY A 16 0.79 -21.99 -6.33
C GLY A 16 -0.73 -21.99 -6.51
N SER A 17 -1.46 -21.74 -5.42
CA SER A 17 -2.93 -21.58 -5.40
C SER A 17 -3.41 -20.15 -5.67
N LEU A 18 -2.50 -19.16 -5.78
CA LEU A 18 -2.85 -17.76 -5.97
C LEU A 18 -2.65 -17.28 -7.42
N TYR A 19 -3.48 -16.33 -7.85
CA TYR A 19 -3.28 -15.54 -9.07
C TYR A 19 -2.72 -14.16 -8.70
N MET A 20 -1.58 -13.80 -9.28
CA MET A 20 -1.03 -12.44 -9.18
C MET A 20 -1.48 -11.61 -10.37
N VAL A 21 -2.05 -10.44 -10.08
CA VAL A 21 -2.13 -9.34 -11.03
C VAL A 21 -0.75 -8.69 -11.03
N VAL A 22 -0.01 -8.87 -12.11
CA VAL A 22 1.30 -8.22 -12.28
C VAL A 22 0.98 -6.85 -12.84
N ASP A 23 0.90 -5.86 -11.96
CA ASP A 23 0.83 -4.45 -12.36
C ASP A 23 2.28 -3.96 -12.43
N GLU A 24 2.87 -4.01 -13.63
CA GLU A 24 4.22 -3.47 -13.87
C GLU A 24 4.22 -1.93 -13.82
N ASP A 25 3.04 -1.29 -13.90
CA ASP A 25 2.86 0.16 -13.97
C ASP A 25 2.08 0.75 -12.79
N MET A 26 2.23 0.18 -11.58
CA MET A 26 1.88 0.91 -10.37
C MET A 26 2.93 2.01 -10.09
N VAL A 27 3.11 2.92 -11.05
CA VAL A 27 3.79 4.19 -10.84
C VAL A 27 2.86 5.00 -9.94
N ALA A 28 3.10 4.89 -8.64
CA ALA A 28 2.56 5.84 -7.69
C ALA A 28 3.13 7.22 -8.04
N VAL A 29 2.44 7.97 -8.89
CA VAL A 29 2.66 9.40 -9.07
C VAL A 29 2.40 10.03 -7.69
N SER A 30 3.47 10.35 -6.97
CA SER A 30 3.41 11.24 -5.81
C SER A 30 4.35 12.40 -6.09
N GLU A 31 3.80 13.39 -6.77
CA GLU A 31 4.34 14.73 -6.84
C GLU A 31 4.33 15.30 -5.41
N ASP A 32 5.50 15.29 -4.76
CA ASP A 32 5.97 16.08 -3.61
C ASP A 32 5.04 16.46 -2.44
N ALA A 33 3.87 15.83 -2.30
CA ALA A 33 2.92 16.11 -1.24
C ALA A 33 3.09 15.11 -0.08
N ASN A 34 3.88 15.53 0.91
CA ASN A 34 3.94 14.99 2.28
C ASN A 34 3.66 13.47 2.40
N ASN A 35 4.63 12.66 1.95
CA ASN A 35 4.54 11.21 1.85
C ASN A 35 4.01 10.51 3.12
N SER A 36 4.22 11.05 4.32
CA SER A 36 3.81 10.39 5.57
C SER A 36 2.29 10.16 5.67
N SER A 37 1.43 11.14 5.37
CA SER A 37 -0.03 10.99 5.48
C SER A 37 -0.60 10.02 4.44
N LEU A 38 -0.02 10.01 3.24
CA LEU A 38 -0.42 9.10 2.18
C LEU A 38 -0.06 7.65 2.52
N TRP A 39 1.16 7.41 3.01
CA TRP A 39 1.55 6.10 3.53
C TRP A 39 0.74 5.71 4.77
N HIS A 40 0.22 6.68 5.53
CA HIS A 40 -0.68 6.41 6.64
C HIS A 40 -1.94 5.70 6.20
N GLN A 41 -2.60 6.26 5.18
CA GLN A 41 -3.84 5.71 4.64
C GLN A 41 -3.59 4.39 3.88
N ARG A 42 -2.55 4.35 3.03
CA ARG A 42 -2.21 3.14 2.25
C ARG A 42 -1.88 1.93 3.12
N LEU A 43 -1.29 2.15 4.30
CA LEU A 43 -0.89 1.09 5.22
C LEU A 43 -1.95 0.80 6.30
N GLY A 44 -3.19 1.27 6.12
CA GLY A 44 -4.29 1.00 7.05
C GLY A 44 -4.11 1.71 8.37
N HIS A 45 -3.95 3.04 8.34
CA HIS A 45 -3.84 3.87 9.54
C HIS A 45 -2.68 3.48 10.46
N MET A 46 -1.57 3.00 9.88
CA MET A 46 -0.41 2.55 10.63
C MET A 46 0.23 3.69 11.44
N ILE A 47 0.44 3.44 12.74
CA ILE A 47 1.10 4.36 13.67
C ILE A 47 2.58 4.61 13.33
N GLU A 48 3.13 5.71 13.81
CA GLU A 48 4.50 6.14 13.53
C GLU A 48 5.55 5.07 13.80
N LYS A 49 5.37 4.32 14.89
CA LYS A 49 6.27 3.23 15.26
C LYS A 49 6.38 2.18 14.15
N GLY A 50 5.24 1.80 13.53
CA GLY A 50 5.21 0.84 12.43
C GLY A 50 5.89 1.39 11.17
N LYS A 51 5.66 2.67 10.86
CA LYS A 51 6.32 3.34 9.72
C LYS A 51 7.82 3.50 9.91
N LYS A 52 8.29 3.85 11.12
CA LYS A 52 9.74 3.92 11.43
C LYS A 52 10.43 2.58 11.19
N ILE A 53 9.79 1.46 11.57
CA ILE A 53 10.31 0.11 11.33
C ILE A 53 10.35 -0.23 9.82
N MET A 54 9.37 0.21 9.02
CA MET A 54 9.42 -0.02 7.56
C MET A 54 10.40 0.89 6.83
N ALA A 55 10.53 2.14 7.28
CA ALA A 55 11.53 3.07 6.78
C ALA A 55 12.94 2.55 7.05
N SER A 56 13.24 2.05 8.25
CA SER A 56 14.55 1.45 8.56
C SER A 56 14.85 0.19 7.76
N LYS A 57 13.81 -0.55 7.35
CA LYS A 57 13.93 -1.71 6.45
C LYS A 57 14.02 -1.33 4.96
N GLY A 58 14.07 -0.04 4.63
CA GLY A 58 14.15 0.45 3.26
C GLY A 58 12.92 0.15 2.40
N LYS A 59 11.77 -0.14 3.02
CA LYS A 59 10.52 -0.49 2.30
C LYS A 59 9.74 0.74 1.85
N LEU A 60 10.08 1.93 2.36
CA LEU A 60 9.43 3.19 2.04
C LEU A 60 10.50 4.14 1.47
N SER A 61 10.71 4.10 0.16
CA SER A 61 11.78 4.83 -0.54
C SER A 61 11.69 6.36 -0.43
N ASN A 62 10.54 6.92 -0.04
CA ASN A 62 10.26 8.36 -0.12
C ASN A 62 9.94 9.04 1.23
N LEU A 63 10.11 8.37 2.38
CA LEU A 63 9.86 9.01 3.69
C LEU A 63 11.14 9.67 4.23
N LYS A 64 11.29 10.98 3.99
CA LYS A 64 12.34 11.80 4.64
C LYS A 64 12.01 12.10 6.11
N HIS A 65 10.73 12.23 6.45
CA HIS A 65 10.26 12.50 7.80
C HIS A 65 9.03 11.63 8.10
N VAL A 66 9.07 10.92 9.23
CA VAL A 66 7.92 10.17 9.76
C VAL A 66 7.27 11.07 10.80
N ASP A 67 6.41 11.97 10.35
CA ASP A 67 5.48 12.68 11.22
C ASP A 67 4.07 12.31 10.79
N ILE A 68 3.35 11.65 11.68
CA ILE A 68 1.93 11.41 11.52
C ILE A 68 1.27 12.31 12.55
N GLY A 69 0.74 13.43 12.07
CA GLY A 69 -0.16 14.25 12.88
C GLY A 69 -1.32 13.43 13.44
N VAL A 70 -2.09 14.04 14.33
CA VAL A 70 -3.22 13.39 15.00
C VAL A 70 -4.21 12.81 13.97
N CYS A 71 -4.31 11.48 13.92
CA CYS A 71 -5.32 10.79 13.11
C CYS A 71 -6.43 10.30 14.01
N GLU A 72 -7.63 10.85 13.83
CA GLU A 72 -8.82 10.46 14.58
C GLU A 72 -9.13 8.96 14.45
N HIS A 73 -9.00 8.38 13.27
CA HIS A 73 -9.24 6.95 13.04
C HIS A 73 -8.27 6.06 13.83
N CYS A 74 -7.00 6.45 13.94
CA CYS A 74 -6.02 5.74 14.76
C CYS A 74 -6.32 5.82 16.25
N ILE A 75 -6.80 6.97 16.70
CA ILE A 75 -7.14 7.19 18.11
C ILE A 75 -8.40 6.42 18.47
N LEU A 76 -9.38 6.42 17.58
CA LEU A 76 -10.65 5.72 17.77
C LEU A 76 -10.60 4.23 17.42
N GLY A 77 -9.49 3.75 16.84
CA GLY A 77 -9.30 2.35 16.43
C GLY A 77 -10.27 1.89 15.35
N LYS A 78 -10.68 2.78 14.45
CA LYS A 78 -11.69 2.54 13.40
C LYS A 78 -11.06 2.25 12.04
#